data_AF-A0AAV5V5W2-F1
#
_entry.id   AF-A0AAV5V5W2-F1
#
_cell.length_a   1.000
_cell.length_b   1.000
_cell.length_c   1.000
_cell.angle_alpha   90.00
_cell.angle_beta   90.00
_cell.angle_gamma   90.00
#
_symmetry.space_group_name_H-M   'P 1'
#
loop_
_entity.id
_entity.type
_entity.pdbx_description
1 polymer ?
#
loop_
_entity_poly.entity_id
_entity_poly.type
_entity_poly.pdbx_seq_one_letter_code
_entity_poly.pdbx_strand_id
1 'polypeptide(L)'
;MNVCQFINCIQMQRKIEFDRIENENRRKKETARDSSEREKREKERRKEREEEKKKDEKEREEYERMKNTDATEWNEKMSISEAEFNKMKEKQEKELSRVKEEQEKTMLKMMEDAEKEREMRSDRLRKEREKVAQEYEEYCSKWRNQMKEMLNLMQQRIWNQQVEQKWAKKLSGLRDVHLPVHRSFFNLRFDLEDLTKYNGADLSASKRSEIEVKVSLLLDQLKVEIQIMGNEVDEMKNMTLDQPEAKFLADIEESAESIGKASTSLFEKMEIVMKHLKSEYEKLLEVDDWRNCGNSFNDLEKKVDLIPTVSGLKMKYDQ
;
A
#
# COMPACT_ATOMS: atom_id res chain seq x y z
N MET A 1 86.47 168.22 -58.43
CA MET A 1 86.79 167.61 -57.12
C MET A 1 85.80 166.48 -56.89
N ASN A 2 86.12 165.24 -56.49
CA ASN A 2 87.39 164.60 -56.16
C ASN A 2 87.19 163.07 -56.25
N VAL A 3 88.07 162.36 -56.96
CA VAL A 3 87.98 160.95 -57.42
C VAL A 3 88.20 159.90 -56.30
N CYS A 4 88.37 160.32 -55.04
CA CYS A 4 88.80 159.44 -53.95
C CYS A 4 87.69 158.64 -53.22
N GLN A 5 86.39 158.89 -53.45
CA GLN A 5 85.34 158.16 -52.73
C GLN A 5 84.86 156.86 -53.42
N PHE A 6 85.21 156.63 -54.70
CA PHE A 6 84.77 155.43 -55.43
C PHE A 6 85.63 154.18 -55.16
N ILE A 7 86.88 154.35 -54.71
CA ILE A 7 87.82 153.24 -54.50
C ILE A 7 87.56 152.48 -53.19
N ASN A 8 87.08 153.16 -52.13
CA ASN A 8 86.79 152.52 -50.85
C ASN A 8 85.54 151.61 -50.88
N CYS A 9 84.58 151.85 -51.78
CA CYS A 9 83.38 151.02 -51.87
C CYS A 9 83.64 149.66 -52.53
N ILE A 10 84.58 149.61 -53.49
CA ILE A 10 84.93 148.39 -54.23
C ILE A 10 85.81 147.44 -53.41
N GLN A 11 86.68 147.95 -52.54
CA GLN A 11 87.53 147.10 -51.68
C GLN A 11 86.73 146.41 -50.57
N MET A 12 85.65 147.01 -50.07
CA MET A 12 84.83 146.42 -49.00
C MET A 12 83.92 145.29 -49.51
N GLN A 13 83.39 145.41 -50.74
CA GLN A 13 82.56 144.36 -51.34
C GLN A 13 83.35 143.08 -51.63
N ARG A 14 84.62 143.17 -52.04
CA ARG A 14 85.46 141.98 -52.29
C ARG A 14 85.83 141.20 -51.02
N LYS A 15 85.88 141.85 -49.85
CA LYS A 15 86.23 141.18 -48.59
C LYS A 15 85.04 140.38 -48.01
N ILE A 16 83.82 140.89 -48.15
CA ILE A 16 82.59 140.21 -47.71
C ILE A 16 82.30 138.96 -48.55
N GLU A 17 82.63 138.98 -49.84
CA GLU A 17 82.38 137.85 -50.74
C GLU A 17 83.37 136.70 -50.52
N PHE A 18 84.61 137.00 -50.12
CA PHE A 18 85.62 135.99 -49.79
C PHE A 18 85.29 135.23 -48.49
N ASP A 19 84.89 135.94 -47.43
CA ASP A 19 84.49 135.33 -46.15
C ASP A 19 83.21 134.47 -46.26
N ARG A 20 82.36 134.76 -47.26
CA ARG A 20 81.14 133.99 -47.53
C ARG A 20 81.45 132.64 -48.20
N ILE A 21 82.41 132.61 -49.13
CA ILE A 21 82.79 131.40 -49.87
C ILE A 21 83.58 130.43 -48.97
N GLU A 22 84.42 130.93 -48.05
CA GLU A 22 85.22 130.06 -47.16
C GLU A 22 84.34 129.36 -46.10
N ASN A 23 83.35 130.05 -45.53
CA ASN A 23 82.40 129.46 -44.58
C ASN A 23 81.49 128.40 -45.22
N GLU A 24 81.15 128.56 -46.50
CA GLU A 24 80.29 127.60 -47.20
C GLU A 24 81.03 126.28 -47.52
N ASN A 25 82.34 126.36 -47.82
CA ASN A 25 83.18 125.18 -48.01
C ASN A 25 83.47 124.41 -46.71
N ARG A 26 83.52 125.10 -45.55
CA ARG A 26 83.68 124.43 -44.24
C ARG A 26 82.42 123.65 -43.85
N ARG A 27 81.23 124.22 -44.05
CA ARG A 27 79.93 123.56 -43.79
C ARG A 27 79.68 122.34 -44.68
N LYS A 28 80.15 122.36 -45.93
CA LYS A 28 80.02 121.21 -46.86
C LYS A 28 80.96 120.04 -46.53
N LYS A 29 82.10 120.27 -45.87
CA LYS A 29 83.02 119.20 -45.45
C LYS A 29 82.58 118.49 -44.16
N GLU A 30 81.84 119.15 -43.28
CA GLU A 30 81.31 118.56 -42.03
C GLU A 30 80.07 117.67 -42.29
N THR A 31 79.16 118.10 -43.16
CA THR A 31 77.94 117.32 -43.50
C THR A 31 78.23 116.02 -44.28
N ALA A 32 79.30 115.98 -45.07
CA ALA A 32 79.71 114.76 -45.77
C ALA A 32 80.31 113.69 -44.82
N ARG A 33 80.92 114.09 -43.70
CA ARG A 33 81.50 113.16 -42.71
C ARG A 33 80.42 112.50 -41.84
N ASP A 34 79.43 113.28 -41.40
CA ASP A 34 78.30 112.80 -40.58
C ASP A 34 77.36 111.84 -41.34
N SER A 35 77.20 112.02 -42.66
CA SER A 35 76.40 111.13 -43.51
C SER A 35 77.02 109.73 -43.63
N SER A 36 78.35 109.64 -43.75
CA SER A 36 79.05 108.36 -43.94
C SER A 36 79.11 107.52 -42.65
N GLU A 37 79.13 108.17 -41.49
CA GLU A 37 79.18 107.48 -40.19
C GLU A 37 77.82 106.93 -39.75
N ARG A 38 76.72 107.61 -40.09
CA ARG A 38 75.35 107.09 -39.88
C ARG A 38 75.05 105.86 -40.73
N GLU A 39 75.50 105.85 -41.99
CA GLU A 39 75.21 104.76 -42.92
C GLU A 39 75.93 103.43 -42.53
N LYS A 40 77.12 103.53 -41.91
CA LYS A 40 77.82 102.35 -41.38
C LYS A 40 77.14 101.74 -40.16
N ARG A 41 76.68 102.56 -39.19
CA ARG A 41 75.99 102.07 -37.99
C ARG A 41 74.63 101.42 -38.30
N GLU A 42 73.97 101.83 -39.38
CA GLU A 42 72.69 101.27 -39.78
C GLU A 42 72.82 99.92 -40.51
N LYS A 43 73.92 99.70 -41.25
CA LYS A 43 74.24 98.40 -41.87
C LYS A 43 74.62 97.33 -40.84
N GLU A 44 75.35 97.66 -39.77
CA GLU A 44 75.69 96.71 -38.70
C GLU A 44 74.46 96.24 -37.91
N ARG A 45 73.57 97.17 -37.51
CA ARG A 45 72.31 96.83 -36.81
C ARG A 45 71.31 96.01 -37.63
N ARG A 46 71.45 95.98 -38.96
CA ARG A 46 70.66 95.10 -39.84
C ARG A 46 71.22 93.68 -39.87
N LYS A 47 72.55 93.52 -39.89
CA LYS A 47 73.19 92.19 -39.84
C LYS A 47 72.96 91.48 -38.51
N GLU A 48 73.10 92.18 -37.38
CA GLU A 48 72.81 91.59 -36.06
C GLU A 48 71.34 91.14 -35.94
N ARG A 49 70.38 91.94 -36.44
CA ARG A 49 68.96 91.58 -36.42
C ARG A 49 68.59 90.40 -37.33
N GLU A 50 69.34 90.17 -38.42
CA GLU A 50 69.13 89.00 -39.27
C GLU A 50 69.77 87.73 -38.69
N GLU A 51 70.92 87.84 -38.03
CA GLU A 51 71.55 86.71 -37.34
C GLU A 51 70.77 86.27 -36.10
N GLU A 52 70.25 87.22 -35.31
CA GLU A 52 69.41 86.94 -34.14
C GLU A 52 68.09 86.26 -34.55
N LYS A 53 67.44 86.73 -35.62
CA LYS A 53 66.26 86.06 -36.18
C LYS A 53 66.52 84.64 -36.63
N LYS A 54 67.65 84.39 -37.32
CA LYS A 54 68.02 83.04 -37.76
C LYS A 54 68.35 82.11 -36.59
N LYS A 55 68.83 82.65 -35.47
CA LYS A 55 69.10 81.87 -34.26
C LYS A 55 67.80 81.53 -33.51
N ASP A 56 66.91 82.49 -33.33
CA ASP A 56 65.59 82.29 -32.72
C ASP A 56 64.71 81.31 -33.52
N GLU A 57 64.81 81.34 -34.85
CA GLU A 57 64.08 80.43 -35.73
C GLU A 57 64.61 78.99 -35.61
N LYS A 58 65.93 78.82 -35.52
CA LYS A 58 66.55 77.50 -35.26
C LYS A 58 66.21 76.95 -33.87
N GLU A 59 66.25 77.78 -32.83
CA GLU A 59 65.90 77.36 -31.47
C GLU A 59 64.41 76.97 -31.38
N ARG A 60 63.52 77.64 -32.12
CA ARG A 60 62.11 77.23 -32.24
C ARG A 60 61.94 75.91 -32.97
N GLU A 61 62.60 75.72 -34.10
CA GLU A 61 62.53 74.47 -34.86
C GLU A 61 63.10 73.27 -34.08
N GLU A 62 64.11 73.50 -33.25
CA GLU A 62 64.68 72.47 -32.36
C GLU A 62 63.75 72.16 -31.19
N TYR A 63 63.14 73.18 -30.58
CA TYR A 63 62.12 73.02 -29.54
C TYR A 63 60.87 72.31 -30.05
N GLU A 64 60.40 72.62 -31.26
CA GLU A 64 59.26 71.91 -31.87
C GLU A 64 59.58 70.45 -32.21
N ARG A 65 60.80 70.16 -32.66
CA ARG A 65 61.25 68.77 -32.87
C ARG A 65 61.32 67.98 -31.57
N MET A 66 61.86 68.57 -30.51
CA MET A 66 61.92 67.94 -29.19
C MET A 66 60.51 67.71 -28.62
N LYS A 67 59.64 68.72 -28.69
CA LYS A 67 58.24 68.59 -28.23
C LYS A 67 57.45 67.55 -29.02
N ASN A 68 57.65 67.45 -30.33
CA ASN A 68 57.00 66.44 -31.15
C ASN A 68 57.52 65.03 -30.84
N THR A 69 58.82 64.87 -30.58
CA THR A 69 59.38 63.57 -30.17
C THR A 69 58.87 63.14 -28.79
N ASP A 70 58.89 64.03 -27.81
CA ASP A 70 58.32 63.77 -26.47
C ASP A 70 56.82 63.44 -26.54
N ALA A 71 56.06 64.14 -27.38
CA ALA A 71 54.64 63.86 -27.57
C ALA A 71 54.39 62.49 -28.23
N THR A 72 55.24 62.09 -29.19
CA THR A 72 55.16 60.76 -29.80
C THR A 72 55.52 59.65 -28.82
N GLU A 73 56.59 59.83 -28.04
CA GLU A 73 57.02 58.86 -27.02
C GLU A 73 55.98 58.71 -25.91
N TRP A 74 55.36 59.83 -25.50
CA TRP A 74 54.29 59.82 -24.51
C TRP A 74 53.05 59.08 -25.02
N ASN A 75 52.63 59.37 -26.25
CA ASN A 75 51.49 58.68 -26.87
C ASN A 75 51.76 57.18 -27.05
N GLU A 76 52.98 56.81 -27.43
CA GLU A 76 53.35 55.39 -27.58
C GLU A 76 53.36 54.66 -26.22
N LYS A 77 53.92 55.27 -25.17
CA LYS A 77 53.86 54.73 -23.80
C LYS A 77 52.43 54.59 -23.29
N MET A 78 51.57 55.58 -23.53
CA MET A 78 50.16 55.52 -23.15
C MET A 78 49.42 54.44 -23.92
N SER A 79 49.66 54.30 -25.23
CA SER A 79 49.09 53.26 -26.06
C SER A 79 49.49 51.85 -25.58
N ILE A 80 50.77 51.64 -25.23
CA ILE A 80 51.26 50.38 -24.67
C ILE A 80 50.59 50.10 -23.32
N SER A 81 50.56 51.08 -22.41
CA SER A 81 49.95 50.92 -21.09
C SER A 81 48.44 50.66 -21.18
N GLU A 82 47.74 51.28 -22.11
CA GLU A 82 46.32 51.07 -22.36
C GLU A 82 46.06 49.69 -22.97
N ALA A 83 46.90 49.24 -23.90
CA ALA A 83 46.86 47.89 -24.44
C ALA A 83 47.12 46.82 -23.36
N GLU A 84 48.08 47.04 -22.46
CA GLU A 84 48.35 46.15 -21.33
C GLU A 84 47.19 46.11 -20.32
N PHE A 85 46.61 47.28 -20.02
CA PHE A 85 45.44 47.38 -19.14
C PHE A 85 44.22 46.65 -19.73
N ASN A 86 43.93 46.88 -21.02
CA ASN A 86 42.84 46.20 -21.71
C ASN A 86 43.06 44.69 -21.76
N LYS A 87 44.29 44.24 -22.01
CA LYS A 87 44.64 42.81 -21.98
C LYS A 87 44.47 42.19 -20.60
N MET A 88 44.82 42.91 -19.52
CA MET A 88 44.61 42.45 -18.15
C MET A 88 43.10 42.35 -17.83
N LYS A 89 42.33 43.38 -18.22
CA LYS A 89 40.89 43.44 -18.03
C LYS A 89 40.18 42.29 -18.75
N GLU A 90 40.50 42.06 -20.02
CA GLU A 90 39.96 40.93 -20.79
C GLU A 90 40.30 39.58 -20.14
N LYS A 91 41.51 39.43 -19.59
CA LYS A 91 41.92 38.19 -18.90
C LYS A 91 41.13 38.00 -17.60
N GLN A 92 40.93 39.04 -16.81
CA GLN A 92 40.09 38.98 -15.60
C GLN A 92 38.63 38.68 -15.92
N GLU A 93 38.10 39.28 -16.98
CA GLU A 93 36.72 39.06 -17.42
C GLU A 93 36.51 37.63 -17.93
N LYS A 94 37.47 37.07 -18.68
CA LYS A 94 37.46 35.65 -19.07
C LYS A 94 37.53 34.70 -17.87
N GLU A 95 38.39 34.98 -16.89
CA GLU A 95 38.51 34.15 -15.70
C GLU A 95 37.23 34.22 -14.84
N LEU A 96 36.64 35.41 -14.68
CA LEU A 96 35.36 35.60 -14.00
C LEU A 96 34.23 34.85 -14.69
N SER A 97 34.14 34.92 -16.02
CA SER A 97 33.15 34.17 -16.79
C SER A 97 33.33 32.67 -16.63
N ARG A 98 34.57 32.17 -16.71
CA ARG A 98 34.87 30.75 -16.49
C ARG A 98 34.49 30.29 -15.07
N VAL A 99 34.81 31.07 -14.04
CA VAL A 99 34.44 30.74 -12.65
C VAL A 99 32.92 30.74 -12.47
N LYS A 100 32.20 31.69 -13.08
CA LYS A 100 30.73 31.70 -13.08
C LYS A 100 30.15 30.47 -13.75
N GLU A 101 30.64 30.10 -14.94
CA GLU A 101 30.20 28.90 -15.66
C GLU A 101 30.49 27.62 -14.84
N GLU A 102 31.66 27.52 -14.21
CA GLU A 102 32.00 26.41 -13.32
C GLU A 102 31.05 26.37 -12.10
N GLN A 103 30.77 27.51 -11.45
CA GLN A 103 29.83 27.59 -10.33
C GLN A 103 28.40 27.23 -10.73
N GLU A 104 27.89 27.74 -11.85
CA GLU A 104 26.57 27.42 -12.38
C GLU A 104 26.45 25.93 -12.68
N LYS A 105 27.45 25.34 -13.34
CA LYS A 105 27.51 23.90 -13.62
C LYS A 105 27.53 23.06 -12.34
N THR A 106 28.22 23.52 -11.30
CA THR A 106 28.30 22.84 -10.01
C THR A 106 26.96 22.92 -9.28
N MET A 107 26.31 24.08 -9.31
CA MET A 107 24.99 24.30 -8.73
C MET A 107 23.92 23.46 -9.43
N LEU A 108 23.95 23.38 -10.76
CA LEU A 108 23.05 22.54 -11.55
C LEU A 108 23.19 21.06 -11.17
N LYS A 109 24.42 20.55 -11.05
CA LYS A 109 24.66 19.18 -10.58
C LYS A 109 24.12 18.94 -9.18
N MET A 110 24.37 19.86 -8.24
CA MET A 110 23.83 19.74 -6.88
C MET A 110 22.30 19.74 -6.86
N MET A 111 21.65 20.54 -7.73
CA MET A 111 20.19 20.51 -7.86
C MET A 111 19.68 19.19 -8.45
N GLU A 112 20.31 18.69 -9.52
CA GLU A 112 19.97 17.39 -10.11
C GLU A 112 20.13 16.23 -9.12
N ASP A 113 21.21 16.23 -8.33
CA ASP A 113 21.46 15.21 -7.32
C ASP A 113 20.43 15.30 -6.18
N ALA A 114 20.09 16.52 -5.75
CA ALA A 114 19.05 16.74 -4.73
C ALA A 114 17.65 16.33 -5.22
N GLU A 115 17.34 16.54 -6.50
CA GLU A 115 16.08 16.10 -7.12
C GLU A 115 16.02 14.56 -7.14
N LYS A 116 17.09 13.90 -7.61
CA LYS A 116 17.18 12.43 -7.62
C LYS A 116 17.07 11.83 -6.23
N GLU A 117 17.68 12.44 -5.22
CA GLU A 117 17.61 11.94 -3.85
C GLU A 117 16.20 12.10 -3.25
N ARG A 118 15.49 13.20 -3.58
CA ARG A 118 14.08 13.37 -3.22
C ARG A 118 13.19 12.34 -3.89
N GLU A 119 13.39 12.09 -5.18
CA GLU A 119 12.63 11.08 -5.93
C GLU A 119 12.85 9.68 -5.34
N MET A 120 14.11 9.30 -5.09
CA MET A 120 14.47 8.04 -4.43
C MET A 120 13.85 7.91 -3.02
N ARG A 121 13.83 8.99 -2.23
CA ARG A 121 13.19 8.98 -0.91
C ARG A 121 11.67 8.83 -1.02
N SER A 122 11.04 9.53 -1.96
CA SER A 122 9.60 9.42 -2.23
C SER A 122 9.22 7.99 -2.63
N ASP A 123 10.02 7.38 -3.51
CA ASP A 123 9.83 6.00 -3.96
C ASP A 123 9.99 4.99 -2.82
N ARG A 124 10.96 5.19 -1.91
CA ARG A 124 11.09 4.35 -0.70
C ARG A 124 9.85 4.46 0.20
N LEU A 125 9.37 5.68 0.45
CA LEU A 125 8.18 5.90 1.26
C LEU A 125 6.93 5.27 0.63
N ARG A 126 6.80 5.33 -0.70
CA ARG A 126 5.72 4.65 -1.42
C ARG A 126 5.80 3.13 -1.23
N LYS A 127 6.98 2.53 -1.44
CA LYS A 127 7.18 1.09 -1.25
C LYS A 127 6.91 0.64 0.19
N GLU A 128 7.30 1.42 1.18
CA GLU A 128 6.99 1.14 2.59
C GLU A 128 5.48 1.19 2.85
N ARG A 129 4.77 2.17 2.32
CA ARG A 129 3.31 2.25 2.43
C ARG A 129 2.61 1.07 1.77
N GLU A 130 3.06 0.68 0.58
CA GLU A 130 2.55 -0.51 -0.14
C GLU A 130 2.80 -1.78 0.67
N LYS A 131 3.99 -1.94 1.25
CA LYS A 131 4.32 -3.08 2.09
C LYS A 131 3.44 -3.16 3.34
N VAL A 132 3.24 -2.04 4.04
CA VAL A 132 2.36 -1.97 5.21
C VAL A 132 0.91 -2.31 4.83
N ALA A 133 0.44 -1.82 3.68
CA ALA A 133 -0.90 -2.15 3.18
C ALA A 133 -1.04 -3.65 2.86
N GLN A 134 -0.04 -4.26 2.23
CA GLN A 134 0.00 -5.70 1.94
C GLN A 134 0.00 -6.53 3.24
N GLU A 135 0.85 -6.19 4.21
CA GLU A 135 0.91 -6.88 5.51
C GLU A 135 -0.44 -6.79 6.26
N TYR A 136 -1.11 -5.62 6.20
CA TYR A 136 -2.43 -5.45 6.79
C TYR A 136 -3.52 -6.26 6.07
N GLU A 137 -3.47 -6.32 4.73
CA GLU A 137 -4.39 -7.13 3.94
C GLU A 137 -4.20 -8.63 4.18
N GLU A 138 -2.95 -9.10 4.28
CA GLU A 138 -2.61 -10.47 4.67
C GLU A 138 -3.14 -10.80 6.06
N TYR A 139 -2.96 -9.91 7.03
CA TYR A 139 -3.52 -10.06 8.39
C TYR A 139 -5.06 -10.17 8.35
N CYS A 140 -5.74 -9.30 7.61
CA CYS A 140 -7.19 -9.33 7.47
C CYS A 140 -7.67 -10.59 6.74
N SER A 141 -6.92 -11.06 5.73
CA SER A 141 -7.18 -12.32 5.03
C SER A 141 -7.07 -13.51 5.98
N LYS A 142 -5.99 -13.59 6.77
CA LYS A 142 -5.79 -14.63 7.78
C LYS A 142 -6.92 -14.64 8.82
N TRP A 143 -7.30 -13.47 9.34
CA TRP A 143 -8.41 -13.34 10.29
C TRP A 143 -9.74 -13.81 9.69
N ARG A 144 -10.05 -13.42 8.46
CA ARG A 144 -11.27 -13.88 7.75
C ARG A 144 -11.28 -15.40 7.59
N ASN A 145 -10.14 -16.01 7.26
CA ASN A 145 -10.02 -17.46 7.13
C ASN A 145 -10.24 -18.17 8.47
N GLN A 146 -9.61 -17.70 9.55
CA GLN A 146 -9.82 -18.25 10.89
C GLN A 146 -11.28 -18.13 11.35
N MET A 147 -11.92 -16.98 11.09
CA MET A 147 -13.33 -16.78 11.42
C MET A 147 -14.24 -17.72 10.62
N LYS A 148 -13.94 -17.93 9.33
CA LYS A 148 -14.66 -18.89 8.47
C LYS A 148 -14.53 -20.32 8.99
N GLU A 149 -13.32 -20.74 9.38
CA GLU A 149 -13.07 -22.05 9.98
C GLU A 149 -13.86 -22.23 11.28
N MET A 150 -13.84 -21.23 12.16
CA MET A 150 -14.63 -21.26 13.41
C MET A 150 -16.13 -21.37 13.15
N LEU A 151 -16.67 -20.58 12.20
CA LEU A 151 -18.08 -20.63 11.83
C LEU A 151 -18.47 -21.99 11.24
N ASN A 152 -17.61 -22.57 10.39
CA ASN A 152 -17.82 -23.91 9.84
C ASN A 152 -17.87 -24.96 10.94
N LEU A 153 -16.96 -24.93 11.91
CA LEU A 153 -16.95 -25.85 13.05
C LEU A 153 -18.21 -25.69 13.92
N MET A 154 -18.66 -24.45 14.15
CA MET A 154 -19.91 -24.19 14.88
C MET A 154 -21.13 -24.72 14.14
N GLN A 155 -21.21 -24.51 12.82
CA GLN A 155 -22.30 -25.04 11.99
C GLN A 155 -22.30 -26.57 11.99
N GLN A 156 -21.14 -27.21 11.81
CA GLN A 156 -20.98 -28.66 11.92
C GLN A 156 -21.46 -29.18 13.27
N ARG A 157 -21.10 -28.52 14.37
CA ARG A 157 -21.57 -28.90 15.70
C ARG A 157 -23.09 -28.83 15.83
N ILE A 158 -23.72 -27.76 15.31
CA ILE A 158 -25.17 -27.61 15.34
C ILE A 158 -25.84 -28.70 14.50
N TRP A 159 -25.34 -28.96 13.29
CA TRP A 159 -25.84 -30.04 12.44
C TRP A 159 -25.71 -31.40 13.11
N ASN A 160 -24.56 -31.71 13.72
CA ASN A 160 -24.36 -32.95 14.47
C ASN A 160 -25.36 -33.07 15.62
N GLN A 161 -25.58 -31.99 16.40
CA GLN A 161 -26.57 -32.00 17.47
C GLN A 161 -28.00 -32.23 16.97
N GLN A 162 -28.38 -31.64 15.84
CA GLN A 162 -29.72 -31.85 15.26
C GLN A 162 -29.89 -33.29 14.76
N VAL A 163 -28.86 -33.87 14.15
CA VAL A 163 -28.85 -35.27 13.71
C VAL A 163 -28.92 -36.20 14.92
N GLU A 164 -28.12 -35.96 15.96
CA GLU A 164 -28.16 -36.69 17.23
C GLU A 164 -29.56 -36.64 17.86
N GLN A 165 -30.22 -35.48 17.89
CA GLN A 165 -31.59 -35.37 18.41
C GLN A 165 -32.60 -36.17 17.59
N LYS A 166 -32.47 -36.17 16.26
CA LYS A 166 -33.33 -36.98 15.38
C LYS A 166 -33.17 -38.46 15.69
N TRP A 167 -31.92 -38.94 15.81
CA TRP A 167 -31.63 -40.33 16.17
C TRP A 167 -32.10 -40.67 17.58
N ALA A 168 -31.92 -39.77 18.55
CA ALA A 168 -32.41 -39.97 19.92
C ALA A 168 -33.93 -40.15 19.93
N LYS A 169 -34.65 -39.33 19.17
CA LYS A 169 -36.11 -39.43 19.02
C LYS A 169 -36.53 -40.71 18.31
N LYS A 170 -35.78 -41.14 17.27
CA LYS A 170 -36.06 -42.38 16.55
C LYS A 170 -35.87 -43.60 17.46
N LEU A 171 -34.74 -43.67 18.19
CA LEU A 171 -34.44 -44.75 19.13
C LEU A 171 -35.37 -44.76 20.35
N SER A 172 -35.81 -43.60 20.86
CA SER A 172 -36.84 -43.56 21.89
C SER A 172 -38.19 -44.03 21.34
N GLY A 173 -38.54 -43.62 20.12
CA GLY A 173 -39.76 -44.05 19.44
C GLY A 173 -39.84 -45.57 19.30
N LEU A 174 -38.72 -46.25 18.97
CA LEU A 174 -38.68 -47.71 18.91
C LEU A 174 -38.96 -48.37 20.27
N ARG A 175 -38.49 -47.78 21.38
CA ARG A 175 -38.86 -48.25 22.73
C ARG A 175 -40.34 -48.00 23.02
N ASP A 176 -40.84 -46.83 22.61
CA ASP A 176 -42.22 -46.41 22.89
C ASP A 176 -43.26 -47.30 22.17
N VAL A 177 -42.89 -47.90 21.03
CA VAL A 177 -43.72 -48.88 20.31
C VAL A 177 -44.06 -50.10 21.18
N HIS A 178 -43.19 -50.46 22.13
CA HIS A 178 -43.41 -51.58 23.04
C HIS A 178 -44.41 -51.27 24.17
N LEU A 179 -44.60 -49.98 24.52
CA LEU A 179 -45.41 -49.60 25.69
C LEU A 179 -46.86 -50.13 25.67
N PRO A 180 -47.58 -50.16 24.54
CA PRO A 180 -48.91 -50.78 24.48
C PRO A 180 -48.87 -52.28 24.76
N VAL A 181 -47.89 -53.00 24.21
CA VAL A 181 -47.68 -54.44 24.43
C VAL A 181 -47.39 -54.71 25.90
N HIS A 182 -46.46 -53.96 26.51
CA HIS A 182 -46.15 -54.02 27.93
C HIS A 182 -47.40 -53.85 28.81
N ARG A 183 -48.16 -52.77 28.58
CA ARG A 183 -49.37 -52.48 29.37
C ARG A 183 -50.43 -53.56 29.22
N SER A 184 -50.70 -54.01 28.00
CA SER A 184 -51.71 -55.03 27.74
C SER A 184 -51.31 -56.38 28.32
N PHE A 185 -50.04 -56.79 28.17
CA PHE A 185 -49.54 -58.03 28.75
C PHE A 185 -49.57 -57.99 30.28
N PHE A 186 -49.16 -56.88 30.89
CA PHE A 186 -49.18 -56.72 32.35
C PHE A 186 -50.61 -56.75 32.92
N ASN A 187 -51.56 -56.10 32.25
CA ASN A 187 -52.98 -56.18 32.63
C ASN A 187 -53.52 -57.61 32.52
N LEU A 188 -53.23 -58.26 31.40
CA LEU A 188 -53.64 -59.66 31.15
C LEU A 188 -53.01 -60.61 32.17
N ARG A 189 -51.79 -60.33 32.62
CA ARG A 189 -51.08 -61.13 33.61
C ARG A 189 -51.81 -61.15 34.95
N PHE A 190 -52.37 -60.05 35.43
CA PHE A 190 -53.20 -60.08 36.64
C PHE A 190 -54.46 -60.91 36.46
N ASP A 191 -55.16 -60.73 35.34
CA ASP A 191 -56.37 -61.48 35.04
C ASP A 191 -56.11 -63.00 34.96
N LEU A 192 -54.94 -63.42 34.47
CA LEU A 192 -54.56 -64.83 34.30
C LEU A 192 -53.84 -65.45 35.51
N GLU A 193 -53.05 -64.67 36.27
CA GLU A 193 -52.43 -65.15 37.52
C GLU A 193 -53.48 -65.46 38.59
N ASP A 194 -54.57 -64.70 38.64
CA ASP A 194 -55.70 -65.02 39.51
C ASP A 194 -56.37 -66.34 39.12
N LEU A 195 -56.33 -66.74 37.85
CA LEU A 195 -56.94 -67.99 37.36
C LEU A 195 -56.06 -69.22 37.57
N THR A 196 -54.75 -69.07 37.41
CA THR A 196 -53.79 -70.16 37.62
C THR A 196 -53.64 -70.55 39.10
N LYS A 197 -53.89 -69.62 40.04
CA LYS A 197 -53.89 -69.90 41.49
C LYS A 197 -55.02 -70.81 41.97
N TYR A 198 -56.15 -70.87 41.25
CA TYR A 198 -57.31 -71.69 41.65
C TYR A 198 -57.41 -73.03 40.88
N ASN A 199 -56.29 -73.54 40.35
CA ASN A 199 -56.25 -74.79 39.56
C ASN A 199 -57.34 -74.85 38.48
N GLY A 200 -57.53 -73.73 37.76
CA GLY A 200 -58.43 -73.70 36.63
C GLY A 200 -59.90 -73.82 36.99
N ALA A 201 -60.34 -73.04 37.98
CA ALA A 201 -61.77 -72.81 38.18
C ALA A 201 -62.43 -72.49 36.84
N ASP A 202 -63.53 -73.19 36.52
CA ASP A 202 -64.27 -73.06 35.26
C ASP A 202 -64.63 -71.57 35.08
N LEU A 203 -63.96 -70.92 34.13
CA LEU A 203 -64.16 -69.51 33.85
C LEU A 203 -65.62 -69.30 33.47
N SER A 204 -66.29 -68.34 34.10
CA SER A 204 -67.60 -67.91 33.60
C SER A 204 -67.45 -67.47 32.14
N ALA A 205 -68.42 -67.79 31.30
CA ALA A 205 -68.38 -67.44 29.88
C ALA A 205 -68.12 -65.93 29.66
N SER A 206 -68.62 -65.08 30.57
CA SER A 206 -68.37 -63.65 30.55
C SER A 206 -66.90 -63.28 30.82
N LYS A 207 -66.22 -63.93 31.77
CA LYS A 207 -64.81 -63.63 32.09
C LYS A 207 -63.87 -64.20 31.02
N ARG A 208 -64.20 -65.38 30.47
CA ARG A 208 -63.50 -65.97 29.33
C ARG A 208 -63.53 -65.04 28.12
N SER A 209 -64.73 -64.54 27.77
CA SER A 209 -64.89 -63.57 26.68
C SER A 209 -64.13 -62.26 26.92
N GLU A 210 -64.08 -61.76 28.17
CA GLU A 210 -63.26 -60.58 28.51
C GLU A 210 -61.77 -60.81 28.26
N ILE A 211 -61.25 -61.98 28.64
CA ILE A 211 -59.85 -62.37 28.45
C ILE A 211 -59.55 -62.58 26.96
N GLU A 212 -60.44 -63.21 26.21
CA GLU A 212 -60.31 -63.35 24.74
C GLU A 212 -60.15 -62.00 24.06
N VAL A 213 -60.94 -60.99 24.45
CA VAL A 213 -60.82 -59.64 23.91
C VAL A 213 -59.46 -59.02 24.25
N LYS A 214 -58.97 -59.20 25.48
CA LYS A 214 -57.65 -58.70 25.90
C LYS A 214 -56.50 -59.39 25.17
N VAL A 215 -56.57 -60.71 24.97
CA VAL A 215 -55.60 -61.48 24.19
C VAL A 215 -55.63 -61.06 22.72
N SER A 216 -56.82 -60.88 22.13
CA SER A 216 -56.97 -60.38 20.76
C SER A 216 -56.32 -59.01 20.57
N LEU A 217 -56.57 -58.08 21.50
CA LEU A 217 -55.97 -56.75 21.47
C LEU A 217 -54.45 -56.81 21.56
N LEU A 218 -53.91 -57.65 22.43
CA LEU A 218 -52.46 -57.84 22.55
C LEU A 218 -51.86 -58.44 21.26
N LEU A 219 -52.52 -59.42 20.65
CA LEU A 219 -52.09 -59.99 19.37
C LEU A 219 -52.03 -58.93 18.27
N ASP A 220 -53.02 -58.04 18.20
CA ASP A 220 -53.01 -56.93 17.23
C ASP A 220 -51.90 -55.92 17.51
N GLN A 221 -51.64 -55.60 18.78
CA GLN A 221 -50.51 -54.74 19.17
C GLN A 221 -49.15 -55.36 18.84
N LEU A 222 -48.99 -56.67 19.07
CA LEU A 222 -47.79 -57.41 18.70
C LEU A 222 -47.57 -57.42 17.19
N LYS A 223 -48.62 -57.59 16.38
CA LYS A 223 -48.52 -57.47 14.91
C LYS A 223 -48.01 -56.10 14.49
N VAL A 224 -48.52 -55.03 15.11
CA VAL A 224 -48.07 -53.66 14.83
C VAL A 224 -46.60 -53.48 15.22
N GLU A 225 -46.19 -53.97 16.39
CA GLU A 225 -44.78 -53.94 16.82
C GLU A 225 -43.87 -54.70 15.85
N ILE A 226 -44.23 -55.93 15.48
CA ILE A 226 -43.50 -56.74 14.50
C ILE A 226 -43.36 -56.00 13.17
N GLN A 227 -44.44 -55.39 12.68
CA GLN A 227 -44.42 -54.64 11.43
C GLN A 227 -43.50 -53.41 11.52
N ILE A 228 -43.56 -52.66 12.62
CA ILE A 228 -42.71 -51.46 12.81
C ILE A 228 -41.23 -51.87 12.89
N MET A 229 -40.90 -52.91 13.65
CA MET A 229 -39.54 -53.41 13.76
C MET A 229 -39.02 -53.96 12.43
N GLY A 230 -39.87 -54.65 11.66
CA GLY A 230 -39.53 -55.11 10.31
C GLY A 230 -39.24 -53.95 9.35
N ASN A 231 -40.08 -52.91 9.35
CA ASN A 231 -39.86 -51.71 8.55
C ASN A 231 -38.55 -51.00 8.94
N GLU A 232 -38.23 -50.95 10.24
CA GLU A 232 -37.00 -50.35 10.74
C GLU A 232 -35.76 -51.12 10.26
N VAL A 233 -35.81 -52.46 10.28
CA VAL A 233 -34.73 -53.30 9.72
C VAL A 233 -34.50 -53.00 8.24
N ASP A 234 -35.56 -52.93 7.44
CA ASP A 234 -35.45 -52.60 6.02
C ASP A 234 -34.92 -51.18 5.79
N GLU A 235 -35.34 -50.22 6.61
CA GLU A 235 -34.84 -48.85 6.56
C GLU A 235 -33.35 -48.78 6.91
N MET A 236 -32.88 -49.47 7.96
CA MET A 236 -31.47 -49.51 8.34
C MET A 236 -30.60 -50.19 7.26
N LYS A 237 -31.11 -51.26 6.63
CA LYS A 237 -30.43 -51.90 5.48
C LYS A 237 -30.28 -50.95 4.31
N ASN A 238 -31.35 -50.25 3.94
CA ASN A 238 -31.33 -49.27 2.85
C ASN A 238 -30.36 -48.12 3.17
N MET A 239 -30.40 -47.57 4.39
CA MET A 239 -29.46 -46.54 4.82
C MET A 239 -28.01 -47.03 4.84
N THR A 240 -27.77 -48.31 5.17
CA THR A 240 -26.43 -48.91 5.16
C THR A 240 -25.89 -49.05 3.73
N LEU A 241 -26.76 -49.34 2.75
CA LEU A 241 -26.38 -49.34 1.33
C LEU A 241 -25.99 -47.94 0.85
N ASP A 242 -26.74 -46.92 1.27
CA ASP A 242 -26.47 -45.53 0.91
C ASP A 242 -25.27 -44.93 1.66
N GLN A 243 -25.02 -45.39 2.90
CA GLN A 243 -23.99 -44.86 3.81
C GLN A 243 -23.23 -46.00 4.51
N PRO A 244 -22.32 -46.69 3.80
CA PRO A 244 -21.59 -47.83 4.35
C PRO A 244 -20.62 -47.46 5.49
N GLU A 245 -20.23 -46.18 5.62
CA GLU A 245 -19.38 -45.74 6.74
C GLU A 245 -20.14 -45.67 8.08
N ALA A 246 -21.47 -45.62 8.05
CA ALA A 246 -22.33 -45.50 9.24
C ALA A 246 -22.52 -46.84 9.95
N LYS A 247 -21.43 -47.41 10.50
CA LYS A 247 -21.41 -48.73 11.15
C LYS A 247 -22.40 -48.90 12.30
N PHE A 248 -22.84 -47.81 12.93
CA PHE A 248 -23.83 -47.84 14.00
C PHE A 248 -25.23 -48.27 13.52
N LEU A 249 -25.53 -48.17 12.22
CA LEU A 249 -26.80 -48.61 11.64
C LEU A 249 -27.01 -50.12 11.82
N ALA A 250 -25.93 -50.90 11.76
CA ALA A 250 -25.98 -52.34 11.97
C ALA A 250 -26.43 -52.72 13.40
N ASP A 251 -26.01 -51.95 14.42
CA ASP A 251 -26.45 -52.18 15.80
C ASP A 251 -27.96 -51.90 15.97
N ILE A 252 -28.47 -50.88 15.29
CA ILE A 252 -29.90 -50.54 15.30
C ILE A 252 -30.71 -51.61 14.57
N GLU A 253 -30.21 -52.06 13.41
CA GLU A 253 -30.78 -53.17 12.64
C GLU A 253 -30.87 -54.44 13.49
N GLU A 254 -29.76 -54.86 14.11
CA GLU A 254 -29.70 -56.07 14.94
C GLU A 254 -30.65 -55.97 16.13
N SER A 255 -30.73 -54.80 16.78
CA SER A 255 -31.66 -54.56 17.87
C SER A 255 -33.11 -54.68 17.41
N ALA A 256 -33.50 -54.04 16.31
CA ALA A 256 -34.86 -54.08 15.78
C ALA A 256 -35.22 -55.50 15.33
N GLU A 257 -34.30 -56.21 14.67
CA GLU A 257 -34.51 -57.60 14.25
C GLU A 257 -34.68 -58.52 15.47
N SER A 258 -33.87 -58.36 16.52
CA SER A 258 -33.98 -59.15 17.74
C SER A 258 -35.31 -58.91 18.46
N ILE A 259 -35.82 -57.68 18.47
CA ILE A 259 -37.13 -57.35 19.05
C ILE A 259 -38.23 -57.97 18.20
N GLY A 260 -38.20 -57.78 16.88
CA GLY A 260 -39.18 -58.38 15.98
C GLY A 260 -39.27 -59.91 16.12
N LYS A 261 -38.13 -60.60 16.29
CA LYS A 261 -38.08 -62.04 16.57
C LYS A 261 -38.70 -62.40 17.92
N ALA A 262 -38.40 -61.63 18.97
CA ALA A 262 -38.96 -61.85 20.30
C ALA A 262 -40.48 -61.58 20.34
N SER A 263 -40.96 -60.52 19.70
CA SER A 263 -42.38 -60.20 19.54
C SER A 263 -43.11 -61.28 18.74
N THR A 264 -42.49 -61.81 17.68
CA THR A 264 -43.05 -62.94 16.91
C THR A 264 -43.18 -64.19 17.77
N SER A 265 -42.15 -64.51 18.58
CA SER A 265 -42.22 -65.65 19.50
C SER A 265 -43.34 -65.49 20.54
N LEU A 266 -43.52 -64.28 21.09
CA LEU A 266 -44.62 -64.01 22.01
C LEU A 266 -45.98 -64.10 21.32
N PHE A 267 -46.09 -63.59 20.09
CA PHE A 267 -47.28 -63.65 19.27
C PHE A 267 -47.74 -65.09 19.05
N GLU A 268 -46.85 -65.97 18.58
CA GLU A 268 -47.14 -67.39 18.34
C GLU A 268 -47.65 -68.10 19.60
N LYS A 269 -47.04 -67.82 20.76
CA LYS A 269 -47.47 -68.38 22.04
C LYS A 269 -48.83 -67.86 22.49
N MET A 270 -49.10 -66.57 22.27
CA MET A 270 -50.41 -65.99 22.57
C MET A 270 -51.51 -66.47 21.63
N GLU A 271 -51.18 -66.86 20.39
CA GLU A 271 -52.15 -67.52 19.50
C GLU A 271 -52.56 -68.91 20.03
N ILE A 272 -51.64 -69.66 20.67
CA ILE A 272 -51.97 -70.92 21.33
C ILE A 272 -52.94 -70.66 22.49
N VAL A 273 -52.65 -69.68 23.34
CA VAL A 273 -53.57 -69.24 24.42
C VAL A 273 -54.94 -68.86 23.86
N MET A 274 -55.00 -68.11 22.74
CA MET A 274 -56.25 -67.73 22.09
C MET A 274 -57.02 -68.93 21.53
N LYS A 275 -56.33 -69.96 21.02
CA LYS A 275 -56.96 -71.20 20.55
C LYS A 275 -57.57 -71.99 21.71
N HIS A 276 -56.85 -72.14 22.82
CA HIS A 276 -57.37 -72.77 24.04
C HIS A 276 -58.59 -72.00 24.58
N LEU A 277 -58.50 -70.67 24.63
CA LEU A 277 -59.65 -69.82 25.00
C LEU A 277 -60.83 -69.94 24.05
N LYS A 278 -60.68 -70.32 22.78
CA LYS A 278 -61.82 -70.56 21.86
C LYS A 278 -62.32 -72.00 21.83
N SER A 279 -61.56 -72.95 22.37
CA SER A 279 -61.89 -74.38 22.36
C SER A 279 -62.98 -74.71 23.39
N GLU A 280 -64.13 -75.19 22.95
CA GLU A 280 -65.22 -75.60 23.86
C GLU A 280 -64.85 -76.81 24.73
N TYR A 281 -63.82 -77.58 24.33
CA TYR A 281 -63.39 -78.81 25.00
C TYR A 281 -62.27 -78.57 26.04
N GLU A 282 -61.45 -77.54 25.85
CA GLU A 282 -60.37 -77.16 26.78
C GLU A 282 -60.84 -75.98 27.62
N LYS A 283 -61.47 -76.31 28.76
CA LYS A 283 -61.93 -75.32 29.74
C LYS A 283 -60.80 -74.72 30.59
N LEU A 284 -59.59 -75.25 30.44
CA LEU A 284 -58.46 -75.00 31.30
C LEU A 284 -57.31 -74.45 30.47
N LEU A 285 -56.87 -73.23 30.80
CA LEU A 285 -55.59 -72.73 30.32
C LEU A 285 -54.48 -73.53 31.01
N GLU A 286 -53.60 -74.17 30.24
CA GLU A 286 -52.47 -74.87 30.83
C GLU A 286 -51.51 -73.86 31.47
N VAL A 287 -51.11 -74.15 32.72
CA VAL A 287 -50.17 -73.29 33.47
C VAL A 287 -48.83 -73.17 32.73
N ASP A 288 -48.42 -74.20 32.00
CA ASP A 288 -47.19 -74.21 31.23
C ASP A 288 -47.25 -73.31 30.00
N ASP A 289 -48.40 -73.19 29.32
CA ASP A 289 -48.58 -72.24 28.21
C ASP A 289 -48.44 -70.79 28.68
N TRP A 290 -49.10 -70.45 29.79
CA TRP A 290 -49.00 -69.12 30.37
C TRP A 290 -47.57 -68.80 30.84
N ARG A 291 -46.89 -69.76 31.47
CA ARG A 291 -45.48 -69.63 31.86
C ARG A 291 -44.59 -69.38 30.63
N ASN A 292 -44.86 -70.07 29.52
CA ASN A 292 -44.12 -69.90 28.27
C ASN A 292 -44.32 -68.51 27.66
N CYS A 293 -45.53 -67.95 27.73
CA CYS A 293 -45.80 -66.56 27.36
C CYS A 293 -45.04 -65.58 28.25
N GLY A 294 -45.06 -65.78 29.57
CA GLY A 294 -44.31 -64.94 30.52
C GLY A 294 -42.81 -64.94 30.25
N ASN A 295 -42.23 -66.09 29.92
CA ASN A 295 -40.81 -66.19 29.56
C ASN A 295 -40.50 -65.45 28.25
N SER A 296 -41.34 -65.57 27.22
CA SER A 296 -41.16 -64.81 25.96
C SER A 296 -41.33 -63.31 26.16
N PHE A 297 -42.28 -62.88 26.99
CA PHE A 297 -42.44 -61.47 27.32
C PHE A 297 -41.23 -60.91 28.05
N ASN A 298 -40.68 -61.64 29.03
CA ASN A 298 -39.46 -61.23 29.72
C ASN A 298 -38.24 -61.17 28.80
N ASP A 299 -38.14 -62.04 27.79
CA ASP A 299 -37.10 -61.96 26.77
C ASP A 299 -37.27 -60.72 25.89
N LEU A 300 -38.51 -60.46 25.43
CA LEU A 300 -38.85 -59.26 24.67
C LEU A 300 -38.49 -57.97 25.41
N GLU A 301 -38.87 -57.85 26.69
CA GLU A 301 -38.51 -56.70 27.54
C GLU A 301 -36.98 -56.48 27.58
N LYS A 302 -36.21 -57.56 27.75
CA LYS A 302 -34.73 -57.46 27.73
C LYS A 302 -34.22 -56.98 26.38
N LYS A 303 -34.84 -57.38 25.26
CA LYS A 303 -34.43 -56.90 23.93
C LYS A 303 -34.75 -55.42 23.74
N VAL A 304 -35.88 -54.95 24.25
CA VAL A 304 -36.29 -53.54 24.21
C VAL A 304 -35.35 -52.67 25.07
N ASP A 305 -34.96 -53.14 26.25
CA ASP A 305 -33.99 -52.46 27.12
C ASP A 305 -32.61 -52.32 26.47
N LEU A 306 -32.25 -53.24 25.58
CA LEU A 306 -30.99 -53.23 24.85
C LEU A 306 -30.99 -52.33 23.60
N ILE A 307 -32.11 -51.68 23.27
CA ILE A 307 -32.12 -50.67 22.19
C ILE A 307 -31.00 -49.67 22.47
N PRO A 308 -30.12 -49.38 21.49
CA PRO A 308 -29.00 -48.47 21.72
C PRO A 308 -29.47 -47.05 22.04
N THR A 309 -28.61 -46.29 22.71
CA THR A 309 -28.79 -44.84 22.90
C THR A 309 -27.78 -44.10 22.03
N VAL A 310 -28.09 -42.86 21.64
CA VAL A 310 -27.13 -42.03 20.89
C VAL A 310 -25.81 -41.89 21.64
N SER A 311 -25.86 -41.67 22.96
CA SER A 311 -24.64 -41.63 23.78
C SER A 311 -23.89 -42.96 23.78
N GLY A 312 -24.58 -44.10 23.85
CA GLY A 312 -23.96 -45.42 23.79
C GLY A 312 -23.30 -45.71 22.44
N LEU A 313 -23.97 -45.38 21.33
CA LEU A 313 -23.42 -45.51 19.99
C LEU A 313 -22.19 -44.62 19.82
N LYS A 314 -22.26 -43.35 20.25
CA LYS A 314 -21.09 -42.46 20.24
C LYS A 314 -19.91 -43.04 21.00
N MET A 315 -20.12 -43.54 22.23
CA MET A 315 -19.05 -44.18 22.99
C MET A 315 -18.44 -45.40 22.29
N LYS A 316 -19.24 -46.16 21.53
CA LYS A 316 -18.79 -47.35 20.79
C LYS A 316 -18.05 -47.00 19.50
N TYR A 317 -18.40 -45.90 18.83
CA TYR A 317 -17.92 -45.56 17.48
C TYR A 317 -17.10 -44.26 17.37
N ASP A 318 -16.98 -43.44 18.42
CA ASP A 318 -16.10 -42.25 18.47
C ASP A 318 -14.60 -42.61 18.72
N GLN A 319 -14.19 -43.84 18.36
CA GLN A 319 -12.78 -44.30 18.31
C GLN A 319 -12.31 -44.47 16.87
#